data_AF-A0A371KQ45-F1
#
_entry.id   AF-A0A371KQ45-F1
#
_cell.length_a   1.000
_cell.length_b   1.000
_cell.length_c   1.000
_cell.angle_alpha   90.00
_cell.angle_beta   90.00
_cell.angle_gamma   90.00
#
_symmetry.space_group_name_H-M   'P 1'
#
loop_
_entity.id
_entity.type
_entity.pdbx_description
1 polymer ?
#
loop_
_entity_poly.entity_id
_entity_poly.type
_entity_poly.pdbx_seq_one_letter_code
_entity_poly.pdbx_strand_id
1 'polypeptide(L)' 'LKNTESAKQLIKATSYYTLAESLGAVESLISVPALMTHASIPADIRAKEGITDGLVRISVGIEDTEDLVDDLKQALDTL' A
#
# COMPACT_ATOMS: atom_id res chain seq x y z
N LEU A 1 0.33 -5.80 -7.28
CA LEU A 1 -0.82 -5.46 -8.17
C LEU A 1 -0.32 -5.21 -9.59
N LYS A 2 -1.20 -5.20 -10.60
CA LYS A 2 -0.79 -5.12 -12.02
C LYS A 2 -0.17 -3.77 -12.40
N ASN A 3 -0.64 -2.69 -11.80
CA ASN A 3 -0.20 -1.33 -12.09
C ASN A 3 -0.57 -0.37 -10.93
N THR A 4 -0.20 0.89 -11.11
CA THR A 4 -0.48 1.99 -10.18
C THR A 4 -1.97 2.24 -9.96
N GLU A 5 -2.81 2.07 -10.99
CA GLU A 5 -4.25 2.32 -10.86
C GLU A 5 -4.92 1.28 -9.97
N SER A 6 -4.55 0.00 -10.09
CA SER A 6 -4.99 -1.04 -9.15
C SER A 6 -4.53 -0.73 -7.72
N ALA A 7 -3.32 -0.20 -7.53
CA ALA A 7 -2.83 0.18 -6.19
C ALA A 7 -3.62 1.35 -5.59
N LYS A 8 -3.95 2.36 -6.39
CA LYS A 8 -4.82 3.47 -5.97
C LYS A 8 -6.23 2.99 -5.64
N GLN A 9 -6.78 2.06 -6.43
CA GLN A 9 -8.10 1.50 -6.19
C GLN A 9 -8.16 0.74 -4.87
N LEU A 10 -7.14 -0.10 -4.59
CA LEU A 10 -7.04 -0.82 -3.31
C LEU A 10 -7.05 0.15 -2.12
N ILE A 11 -6.18 1.17 -2.15
CA ILE A 11 -6.06 2.16 -1.05
C ILE A 11 -7.37 2.94 -0.85
N LYS A 12 -8.11 3.23 -1.93
CA LYS A 12 -9.40 3.91 -1.82
C LYS A 12 -10.50 3.02 -1.25
N ALA A 13 -10.36 1.70 -1.37
CA ALA A 13 -11.35 0.74 -0.90
C ALA A 13 -11.13 0.34 0.57
N THR A 14 -9.92 0.49 1.12
CA THR A 14 -9.64 0.26 2.55
C THR A 14 -10.19 1.37 3.45
N SER A 15 -10.66 1.00 4.64
CA SER A 15 -11.24 1.92 5.63
C SER A 15 -10.38 2.13 6.88
N TYR A 16 -9.54 1.16 7.25
CA TYR A 16 -8.69 1.25 8.45
C TYR A 16 -7.30 1.81 8.17
N TYR A 17 -6.81 1.63 6.94
CA TYR A 17 -5.46 2.01 6.57
C TYR A 17 -5.35 3.51 6.24
N THR A 18 -4.43 4.20 6.90
CA THR A 18 -4.12 5.60 6.60
C THR A 18 -3.04 5.70 5.52
N LEU A 19 -3.29 6.46 4.45
CA LEU A 19 -2.29 6.74 3.42
C LEU A 19 -1.17 7.64 3.98
N ALA A 20 0.02 7.09 4.20
CA ALA A 20 1.16 7.83 4.74
C ALA A 20 2.52 7.24 4.33
N GLU A 21 3.55 8.09 4.26
CA GLU A 21 4.91 7.65 3.94
C GLU A 21 5.69 7.07 5.13
N SER A 22 5.23 7.35 6.36
CA SER A 22 5.85 6.90 7.60
C SER A 22 5.61 5.40 7.89
N LEU A 23 6.19 4.90 8.97
CA LEU A 23 6.14 3.51 9.45
C LEU A 23 6.13 3.47 10.98
N GLY A 24 5.61 2.38 11.57
CA GLY A 24 5.74 2.09 13.00
C GLY A 24 4.85 2.94 13.93
N ALA A 25 3.77 3.50 13.39
CA ALA A 25 2.75 4.17 14.19
C ALA A 25 1.83 3.16 14.91
N VAL A 26 0.98 3.67 15.80
CA VAL A 26 -0.07 2.88 16.47
C VAL A 26 -1.15 2.49 15.47
N GLU A 27 -1.46 3.40 14.54
CA GLU A 27 -2.35 3.18 13.41
C GLU A 27 -1.67 2.45 12.23
N SER A 28 -2.46 1.67 11.51
CA SER A 28 -2.05 0.98 10.30
C SER A 28 -1.90 1.95 9.12
N LEU A 29 -0.74 1.90 8.47
CA LEU A 29 -0.39 2.78 7.35
C LEU A 29 -0.27 2.00 6.04
N ILE A 30 -0.68 2.61 4.94
CA ILE A 30 -0.57 2.06 3.57
C ILE A 30 0.08 3.07 2.64
N SER A 31 0.83 2.61 1.64
CA SER A 31 1.55 3.47 0.69
C SER A 31 1.86 2.76 -0.63
N VAL A 32 2.10 3.54 -1.69
CA VAL A 32 2.60 3.05 -2.99
C VAL A 32 4.03 3.58 -3.18
N PRO A 33 5.08 2.78 -2.91
CA PRO A 33 6.46 3.26 -2.95
C PRO A 33 6.84 3.94 -4.28
N ALA A 34 6.39 3.39 -5.41
CA ALA A 34 6.67 3.93 -6.74
C ALA A 34 6.08 5.34 -6.99
N LEU A 35 5.06 5.75 -6.24
CA LEU A 35 4.44 7.08 -6.32
C LEU A 35 4.83 8.03 -5.19
N MET A 36 5.47 7.51 -4.14
CA MET A 36 5.69 8.23 -2.89
C MET A 36 7.18 8.21 -2.54
N THR A 37 7.57 7.46 -1.52
CA THR A 37 8.93 7.43 -0.97
C THR A 37 10.05 7.12 -1.98
N HIS A 38 9.75 6.42 -3.07
CA HIS A 38 10.72 6.05 -4.10
C HIS A 38 10.42 6.72 -5.45
N ALA A 39 9.52 7.71 -5.51
CA ALA A 39 9.13 8.37 -6.75
C ALA A 39 10.29 9.04 -7.49
N SER A 40 11.31 9.50 -6.75
CA SER A 40 12.51 10.16 -7.31
C SER A 40 13.52 9.18 -7.94
N ILE A 41 13.40 7.87 -7.67
CA ILE A 41 14.29 6.86 -8.24
C ILE A 41 13.82 6.51 -9.65
N PRO A 42 14.69 6.51 -10.68
CA PRO A 42 14.33 6.09 -12.04
C PRO A 42 13.64 4.72 -12.10
N ALA A 43 12.65 4.59 -12.99
CA ALA A 43 11.80 3.39 -13.06
C ALA A 43 12.59 2.09 -13.32
N ASP A 44 13.66 2.15 -14.11
CA ASP A 44 14.52 0.99 -14.38
C ASP A 44 15.33 0.57 -13.14
N ILE A 45 15.74 1.52 -12.31
CA ILE A 45 16.42 1.26 -11.04
C ILE A 45 15.42 0.69 -10.02
N ARG A 46 14.23 1.28 -9.90
CA ARG A 46 13.17 0.73 -9.04
C ARG A 46 12.83 -0.72 -9.39
N ALA A 47 12.68 -1.02 -10.67
CA ALA A 47 12.38 -2.37 -11.15
C ALA A 47 13.48 -3.38 -10.80
N LYS A 48 14.76 -2.98 -10.86
CA LYS A 48 15.90 -3.83 -10.45
C LYS A 48 15.87 -4.15 -8.95
N GLU A 49 15.41 -3.22 -8.13
CA GLU A 49 15.23 -3.38 -6.68
C GLU A 49 13.89 -4.04 -6.29
N GLY A 50 13.10 -4.52 -7.28
CA GLY A 50 11.81 -5.16 -7.05
C GLY A 50 10.65 -4.21 -6.75
N ILE A 51 10.86 -2.89 -6.86
CA ILE A 51 9.84 -1.88 -6.66
C ILE A 51 9.03 -1.71 -7.95
N THR A 52 7.95 -2.48 -8.06
CA THR A 52 7.01 -2.40 -9.18
C THR A 52 5.98 -1.28 -8.97
N ASP A 53 5.38 -0.80 -10.06
CA ASP A 53 4.35 0.25 -10.02
C ASP A 53 3.08 -0.18 -9.26
N GLY A 54 2.84 -1.49 -9.13
CA GLY A 54 1.74 -2.05 -8.35
C GLY A 54 2.16 -2.58 -6.97
N LEU A 55 3.37 -2.26 -6.49
CA LEU A 55 3.80 -2.60 -5.14
C LEU A 55 3.08 -1.72 -4.14
N VAL A 56 2.50 -2.35 -3.13
CA VAL A 56 1.87 -1.69 -1.98
C VAL A 56 2.66 -2.07 -0.74
N ARG A 57 2.98 -1.08 0.09
CA ARG A 57 3.68 -1.27 1.37
C ARG A 57 2.70 -0.95 2.49
N ILE A 58 2.58 -1.87 3.44
CA ILE A 58 1.74 -1.75 4.62
C ILE A 58 2.64 -1.76 5.86
N SER A 59 2.39 -0.84 6.79
CA SER A 59 2.90 -0.87 8.16
C SER A 59 1.73 -1.20 9.06
N VAL A 60 1.70 -2.40 9.62
CA VAL A 60 0.62 -2.86 10.50
C VAL A 60 0.75 -2.17 11.86
N GLY A 61 -0.34 -1.56 12.31
CA GLY A 61 -0.49 -0.95 13.62
C GLY A 61 -0.87 -1.96 14.70
N ILE A 62 -1.63 -1.52 15.69
CA ILE A 62 -2.08 -2.35 16.82
C ILE A 62 -3.61 -2.53 16.88
N GLU A 63 -4.30 -2.30 15.76
CA GLU A 63 -5.73 -2.58 15.63
C GLU A 63 -6.04 -4.09 15.71
N ASP A 64 -7.33 -4.43 15.77
CA ASP A 64 -7.76 -5.82 15.71
C ASP A 64 -7.30 -6.45 14.39
N THR A 65 -6.68 -7.62 14.48
CA THR A 65 -6.13 -8.30 13.31
C THR A 65 -7.23 -8.77 12.36
N GLU A 66 -8.39 -9.17 12.86
CA GLU A 66 -9.52 -9.61 12.02
C GLU A 66 -10.07 -8.43 11.21
N ASP A 67 -10.24 -7.27 11.84
CA ASP A 67 -10.68 -6.03 11.17
C ASP A 67 -9.74 -5.65 10.01
N LEU A 68 -8.42 -5.66 10.26
CA LEU A 68 -7.42 -5.31 9.26
C LEU A 68 -7.38 -6.30 8.08
N VAL A 69 -7.48 -7.60 8.39
CA VAL A 69 -7.49 -8.66 7.38
C VAL A 69 -8.75 -8.59 6.54
N ASP A 70 -9.92 -8.40 7.15
CA ASP A 70 -11.18 -8.35 6.43
C ASP A 70 -11.32 -7.05 5.62
N ASP A 71 -10.79 -5.93 6.10
CA ASP A 71 -10.69 -4.69 5.30
C ASP A 71 -9.81 -4.86 4.06
N LEU A 72 -8.67 -5.55 4.18
CA LEU A 72 -7.83 -5.85 3.01
C LEU A 72 -8.52 -6.82 2.04
N LYS A 73 -9.17 -7.87 2.54
CA LYS A 73 -9.89 -8.83 1.70
C LYS A 73 -10.99 -8.14 0.91
N GLN A 74 -11.86 -7.38 1.56
CA GLN A 74 -12.95 -6.68 0.87
C GLN A 74 -12.42 -5.68 -0.15
N ALA A 75 -11.34 -4.97 0.18
CA ALA A 75 -10.72 -4.03 -0.75
C ALA A 75 -10.10 -4.73 -1.97
N LEU A 76 -9.46 -5.89 -1.78
CA LEU A 76 -8.89 -6.71 -2.86
C LEU A 76 -9.97 -7.31 -3.78
N ASP A 77 -11.15 -7.66 -3.24
CA ASP A 77 -12.27 -8.20 -4.02
C ASP A 77 -12.88 -7.16 -4.98
N THR A 78 -12.56 -5.86 -4.81
CA THR A 78 -13.01 -4.80 -5.72
C THR A 78 -12.16 -4.63 -6.98
N LEU A 79 -10.99 -5.30 -7.07
CA LEU A 79 -9.95 -5.07 -8.08
C LEU A 79 -10.11 -5.84 -9.41
#